data_AF-A0A7K2FD04-F1
#
_entry.id   AF-A0A7K2FD04-F1
#
_cell.length_a   1.000
_cell.length_b   1.000
_cell.length_c   1.000
_cell.angle_alpha   90.00
_cell.angle_beta   90.00
_cell.angle_gamma   90.00
#
_symmetry.space_group_name_H-M   'P 1'
#
loop_
_entity.id
_entity.type
_entity.pdbx_description
1 polymer ?
#
loop_
_entity_poly.entity_id
_entity_poly.type
_entity_poly.pdbx_seq_one_letter_code
_entity_poly.pdbx_strand_id
1 'polypeptide(L)' 'MVTEDDSGAVDGQEATVLLERTRELVDPELRAAIESLPAPLRRIALYHFGWQHADGTPAAGNAGKAIRPALVLAAASAL' A
#
# COMPACT_ATOMS: atom_id res chain seq x y z
N MET A 1 -35.91 -10.72 -11.77
CA MET A 1 -34.62 -10.83 -12.46
C MET A 1 -33.84 -9.54 -12.19
N VAL A 2 -33.10 -9.48 -11.07
CA VAL A 2 -31.91 -8.65 -10.77
C VAL A 2 -31.47 -9.07 -9.36
N THR A 3 -30.37 -9.83 -9.23
CA THR A 3 -29.66 -10.09 -7.96
C THR A 3 -28.14 -10.04 -8.16
N GLU A 4 -27.66 -9.42 -9.24
CA GLU A 4 -26.23 -9.35 -9.58
C GLU A 4 -25.52 -8.10 -9.01
N ASP A 5 -26.28 -7.05 -8.65
CA ASP A 5 -25.73 -5.76 -8.21
C ASP A 5 -25.22 -5.75 -6.76
N ASP A 6 -25.84 -6.55 -5.87
CA ASP A 6 -25.49 -6.63 -4.45
C ASP A 6 -24.18 -7.39 -4.21
N SER A 7 -23.93 -8.46 -4.98
CA SER A 7 -22.70 -9.26 -4.88
C SER A 7 -21.45 -8.46 -5.27
N GLY A 8 -21.54 -7.64 -6.32
CA GLY A 8 -20.41 -6.82 -6.78
C GLY A 8 -20.02 -5.73 -5.77
N ALA A 9 -20.99 -5.19 -5.03
CA ALA A 9 -20.74 -4.24 -3.96
C ALA A 9 -20.05 -4.91 -2.75
N VAL A 10 -20.48 -6.13 -2.38
CA VAL A 10 -19.84 -6.91 -1.31
C VAL A 10 -18.40 -7.28 -1.68
N ASP A 11 -18.16 -7.79 -2.89
CA ASP A 11 -16.82 -8.15 -3.37
C ASP A 11 -15.87 -6.93 -3.37
N GLY A 12 -16.38 -5.76 -3.76
CA GLY A 12 -15.63 -4.50 -3.72
C GLY A 12 -15.26 -4.06 -2.30
N GLN A 13 -16.16 -4.29 -1.33
CA GLN A 13 -15.90 -3.99 0.08
C GLN A 13 -14.86 -4.95 0.66
N GLU A 14 -14.97 -6.25 0.37
CA GLU A 14 -13.98 -7.24 0.80
C GLU A 14 -12.59 -6.94 0.23
N ALA A 15 -12.51 -6.57 -1.05
CA ALA A 15 -11.26 -6.16 -1.67
C ALA A 15 -10.66 -4.93 -0.98
N THR A 16 -11.49 -3.94 -0.61
CA THR A 16 -11.03 -2.75 0.11
C THR A 16 -10.43 -3.11 1.48
N VAL A 17 -11.13 -3.94 2.26
CA VAL A 17 -10.65 -4.41 3.57
C VAL A 17 -9.33 -5.19 3.44
N LEU A 18 -9.21 -6.05 2.41
CA LEU A 18 -7.97 -6.78 2.16
C LEU A 18 -6.80 -5.84 1.86
N LEU A 19 -7.04 -4.80 1.06
CA LEU A 19 -6.01 -3.83 0.72
C LEU A 19 -5.63 -2.95 1.91
N GLU A 20 -6.57 -2.60 2.80
CA GLU A 20 -6.29 -1.88 4.04
C GLU A 20 -5.39 -2.71 4.96
N ARG A 21 -5.76 -3.96 5.24
CA ARG A 21 -4.94 -4.89 6.04
C ARG A 21 -3.54 -5.09 5.44
N THR A 22 -3.46 -5.17 4.11
CA THR A 22 -2.17 -5.26 3.41
C THR A 22 -1.29 -4.04 3.73
N ARG A 23 -1.84 -2.82 3.72
CA ARG A 23 -1.08 -1.60 4.07
C ARG A 23 -0.63 -1.62 5.52
N GLU A 24 -1.49 -2.03 6.44
CA GLU A 24 -1.15 -2.14 7.86
C GLU A 24 0.04 -3.07 8.11
N LEU A 25 0.17 -4.14 7.32
CA LEU A 25 1.29 -5.08 7.40
C LEU A 25 2.56 -4.58 6.70
N VAL A 26 2.42 -3.91 5.55
CA VAL A 26 3.55 -3.61 4.66
C VAL A 26 4.14 -2.23 4.89
N ASP A 27 3.33 -1.21 5.17
CA ASP A 27 3.79 0.16 5.28
C ASP A 27 4.84 0.37 6.40
N PRO A 28 4.72 -0.23 7.60
CA PRO A 28 5.74 -0.10 8.65
C PRO A 28 7.09 -0.68 8.22
N GLU A 29 7.09 -1.87 7.63
CA GLU A 29 8.31 -2.54 7.16
C GLU A 29 8.96 -1.80 5.99
N LEU A 30 8.13 -1.28 5.07
CA LEU A 30 8.59 -0.44 3.97
C LEU A 30 9.25 0.84 4.48
N ARG A 31 8.66 1.50 5.48
CA ARG A 31 9.25 2.69 6.11
C ARG A 31 10.59 2.36 6.77
N ALA A 32 10.66 1.30 7.56
CA ALA A 32 11.91 0.89 8.21
C ALA A 32 13.02 0.58 7.19
N ALA A 33 12.69 -0.12 6.10
CA ALA A 33 13.63 -0.39 5.02
C ALA A 33 14.14 0.90 4.37
N ILE A 34 13.26 1.86 4.08
CA ILE A 34 13.64 3.17 3.51
C ILE A 34 14.50 4.00 4.48
N GLU A 35 14.19 3.95 5.78
CA GLU A 35 14.96 4.66 6.81
C GLU A 35 16.41 4.18 6.89
N SER A 36 16.65 2.89 6.66
CA SER A 36 17.99 2.28 6.63
C SER A 36 18.87 2.71 5.45
N LEU A 37 18.30 3.34 4.42
CA LEU A 37 19.05 3.74 3.23
C LEU A 37 20.00 4.93 3.53
N PRO A 38 21.14 5.02 2.80
CA PRO A 38 21.96 6.23 2.80
C PRO A 38 21.15 7.47 2.43
N ALA A 39 21.51 8.61 3.03
CA ALA A 39 20.69 9.84 2.97
C ALA A 39 20.24 10.28 1.56
N PRO A 40 21.07 10.19 0.49
CA PRO A 40 20.62 10.55 -0.86
C PRO A 40 19.52 9.61 -1.38
N LEU A 41 19.68 8.29 -1.19
CA LEU A 41 18.72 7.28 -1.65
C LEU A 41 17.43 7.33 -0.85
N ARG A 42 17.52 7.54 0.47
CA ARG A 42 16.35 7.72 1.34
C ARG A 42 15.49 8.89 0.87
N ARG A 43 16.10 10.02 0.51
CA ARG A 43 15.37 11.21 0.03
C ARG A 43 14.63 10.94 -1.28
N ILE A 44 15.30 10.25 -2.21
CA ILE A 44 14.71 9.83 -3.49
C ILE A 44 13.51 8.91 -3.24
N ALA A 45 13.66 7.90 -2.37
CA ALA A 45 12.58 6.98 -2.03
C ALA A 45 11.39 7.71 -1.39
N LEU A 46 11.63 8.56 -0.38
CA LEU A 46 10.59 9.33 0.30
C LEU A 46 9.78 10.20 -0.67
N TYR A 47 10.44 10.85 -1.64
CA TYR A 47 9.78 11.60 -2.70
C TYR A 47 8.95 10.70 -3.62
N HIS A 48 9.51 9.57 -4.07
CA HIS A 48 8.80 8.65 -4.97
C HIS A 48 7.55 8.03 -4.32
N PHE A 49 7.59 7.75 -3.02
CA PHE A 49 6.42 7.28 -2.28
C PHE A 49 5.42 8.39 -1.92
N GLY A 50 5.74 9.64 -2.25
CA GLY A 50 4.90 10.80 -1.92
C GLY A 50 4.85 11.10 -0.42
N TRP A 51 5.85 10.65 0.34
CA TRP A 51 5.97 10.89 1.78
C TRP A 51 6.76 12.16 2.11
N GLN A 52 7.50 12.68 1.13
CA GLN A 52 8.08 14.02 1.18
C GLN A 52 7.89 14.74 -0.16
N HIS A 53 7.77 16.05 -0.10
CA HIS A 53 7.87 16.92 -1.26
C HIS A 53 9.34 17.10 -1.70
N ALA A 54 9.55 17.69 -2.88
CA ALA A 54 10.89 17.89 -3.43
C ALA A 54 11.79 18.79 -2.56
N ASP A 55 11.18 19.67 -1.76
CA ASP A 55 11.87 20.52 -0.78
C ASP A 55 12.19 19.80 0.55
N GLY A 56 11.76 18.54 0.71
CA GLY A 56 11.96 17.72 1.90
C GLY A 56 10.89 17.87 2.98
N THR A 57 9.85 18.67 2.75
CA THR A 57 8.72 18.77 3.69
C THR A 57 7.85 17.50 3.66
N PRO A 58 7.26 17.07 4.79
CA PRO A 58 6.39 15.89 4.83
C PRO A 58 5.18 16.02 3.91
N ALA A 59 4.79 14.92 3.28
CA ALA A 59 3.61 14.86 2.42
C ALA A 59 2.66 13.73 2.87
N ALA A 60 1.35 13.95 2.72
CA ALA A 60 0.31 12.98 3.06
C ALA A 60 0.03 11.96 1.94
N GLY A 61 0.99 11.73 1.04
CA GLY A 61 0.84 10.78 -0.05
C GLY A 61 0.75 9.35 0.46
N ASN A 62 -0.10 8.55 -0.19
CA ASN A 62 -0.24 7.13 0.11
C ASN A 62 0.68 6.33 -0.82
N ALA A 63 1.25 5.20 -0.36
CA ALA A 63 2.23 4.39 -1.10
C ALA A 63 1.64 3.61 -2.33
N GLY A 64 0.53 4.09 -2.89
CA GLY A 64 -0.18 3.51 -4.02
C GLY A 64 -1.35 2.61 -3.62
N LYS A 65 -1.79 1.77 -4.56
CA LYS A 65 -3.04 0.98 -4.44
C LYS A 65 -2.93 -0.29 -3.59
N ALA A 66 -1.74 -0.66 -3.11
CA ALA A 66 -1.46 -1.90 -2.37
C ALA A 66 -1.80 -3.24 -3.08
N ILE A 67 -2.18 -3.22 -4.37
CA ILE A 67 -2.56 -4.43 -5.13
C ILE A 67 -1.43 -5.47 -5.19
N ARG A 68 -0.21 -5.04 -5.55
CA ARG A 68 0.94 -5.96 -5.67
C ARG A 68 1.29 -6.66 -4.35
N PRO A 69 1.49 -5.94 -3.22
CA PRO A 69 1.75 -6.63 -1.95
C PRO A 69 0.57 -7.50 -1.50
N ALA A 70 -0.69 -7.10 -1.75
CA ALA A 70 -1.84 -7.91 -1.39
C ALA A 70 -1.85 -9.27 -2.10
N LEU A 71 -1.55 -9.28 -3.40
CA LEU A 71 -1.44 -10.52 -4.17
C LEU A 71 -0.31 -11.41 -3.67
N VAL A 72 0.84 -10.84 -3.30
CA VAL A 72 1.97 -11.61 -2.74
C VAL A 72 1.58 -12.26 -1.41
N LEU A 73 0.97 -11.49 -0.50
CA LEU A 73 0.54 -12.02 0.80
C LEU A 73 -0.57 -13.07 0.66
N ALA A 74 -1.53 -12.86 -0.23
CA ALA A 74 -2.60 -13.82 -0.51
C ALA A 74 -2.04 -15.12 -1.07
N ALA A 75 -1.12 -15.04 -2.05
CA ALA A 75 -0.46 -16.22 -2.60
C ALA A 75 0.35 -16.97 -1.55
N ALA A 76 1.12 -16.25 -0.72
CA ALA A 76 1.90 -16.85 0.36
C ALA A 76 1.03 -17.52 1.43
N SER A 77 -0.14 -16.96 1.74
CA SER A 77 -1.08 -17.50 2.73
C SER A 77 -1.87 -18.71 2.23
N ALA A 78 -1.83 -18.98 0.91
CA ALA A 78 -2.51 -20.11 0.27
C ALA A 78 -1.62 -21.35 0.11
N LEU A 79 -0.34 -21.27 0.48
CA LEU A 79 0.60 -22.38 0.54
C LEU A 79 0.44 -23.18 1.84
#